data_AF-A0AA97IJ47-F1
#
_entry.id   AF-A0AA97IJ47-F1
#
_cell.length_a   1.000
_cell.length_b   1.000
_cell.length_c   1.000
_cell.angle_alpha   90.00
_cell.angle_beta   90.00
_cell.angle_gamma   90.00
#
_symmetry.space_group_name_H-M   'P 1'
#
loop_
_entity.id
_entity.type
_entity.pdbx_description
1 polymer ?
#
loop_
_entity_poly.entity_id
_entity_poly.type
_entity_poly.pdbx_seq_one_letter_code
_entity_poly.pdbx_strand_id
1 'polypeptide(L)'
;MRVISFNCEGIKNAREKGLFGWLMDQDADVICLQDIREDEFAMEEDHYQLNGYFCYAYDGYDRKDCGGVAIYTRQAPKAIISGLGFPEADETGRYIQADFDKISIASMYVPEGHDAASQNFKYRFLDNYSHHLNKQRRKRREFIMAGTWNIAHRKIDVANWRDSEEVSGFQPAERGWMEGLLGDMGFFDAYREVDRESGKYSWWQNEFLRHDNLGMRIDYQIITAGMRHSVLNGGIYKNQTFSSHAPVIIDFDWELES
;
A
#
# COMPACT_ATOMS: atom_id res chain seq x y z
N MET A 1 5.32 16.33 -5.84
CA MET A 1 4.80 15.01 -6.23
C MET A 1 3.73 14.54 -5.25
N ARG A 2 2.56 14.11 -5.73
CA ARG A 2 1.49 13.48 -4.93
C ARG A 2 1.40 11.98 -5.21
N VAL A 3 1.44 11.17 -4.17
CA VAL A 3 1.27 9.71 -4.26
C VAL A 3 0.03 9.29 -3.47
N ILE A 4 -0.85 8.52 -4.12
CA ILE A 4 -2.03 7.93 -3.50
C ILE A 4 -1.84 6.42 -3.37
N SER A 5 -2.14 5.85 -2.21
CA SER A 5 -2.26 4.40 -2.00
C SER A 5 -3.69 4.06 -1.65
N PHE A 6 -4.24 3.02 -2.28
CA PHE A 6 -5.60 2.57 -1.97
C PHE A 6 -5.79 1.08 -2.23
N ASN A 7 -6.34 0.37 -1.24
CA ASN A 7 -6.77 -1.01 -1.39
C ASN A 7 -8.21 -1.08 -1.88
N CYS A 8 -8.39 -1.69 -3.04
CA CYS A 8 -9.67 -1.74 -3.73
C CYS A 8 -10.63 -2.78 -3.17
N GLU A 9 -10.13 -3.86 -2.57
CA GLU A 9 -10.90 -5.09 -2.32
C GLU A 9 -11.73 -5.54 -3.53
N GLY A 10 -11.11 -5.48 -4.72
CA GLY A 10 -11.76 -5.65 -6.02
C GLY A 10 -12.01 -4.31 -6.72
N ILE A 11 -11.22 -4.04 -7.76
CA ILE A 11 -11.25 -2.79 -8.52
C ILE A 11 -12.60 -2.53 -9.21
N LYS A 12 -13.29 -3.60 -9.64
CA LYS A 12 -14.63 -3.50 -10.22
C LYS A 12 -15.64 -2.87 -9.25
N ASN A 13 -15.67 -3.36 -8.01
CA ASN A 13 -16.58 -2.86 -6.97
C ASN A 13 -16.20 -1.41 -6.58
N ALA A 14 -14.90 -1.12 -6.45
CA ALA A 14 -14.43 0.23 -6.16
C ALA A 14 -14.80 1.21 -7.29
N ARG A 15 -14.72 0.79 -8.56
CA ARG A 15 -15.16 1.58 -9.72
C ARG A 15 -16.66 1.87 -9.67
N GLU A 16 -17.49 0.88 -9.39
CA GLU A 16 -18.94 1.03 -9.26
C GLU A 16 -19.32 2.02 -8.14
N LYS A 17 -18.48 2.14 -7.11
CA LYS A 17 -18.60 3.14 -6.04
C LYS A 17 -17.98 4.50 -6.37
N GLY A 18 -17.50 4.71 -7.58
CA GLY A 18 -17.01 6.00 -8.07
C GLY A 18 -15.51 6.28 -7.90
N LEU A 19 -14.69 5.27 -7.61
CA LEU A 19 -13.24 5.44 -7.38
C LEU A 19 -12.56 6.24 -8.50
N PHE A 20 -12.80 5.89 -9.76
CA PHE A 20 -12.10 6.48 -10.91
C PHE A 20 -12.43 7.96 -11.11
N GLY A 21 -13.69 8.33 -10.89
CA GLY A 21 -14.09 9.75 -10.90
C GLY A 21 -13.36 10.53 -9.82
N TRP A 22 -13.31 9.98 -8.60
CA TRP A 22 -12.58 10.59 -7.50
C TRP A 22 -11.07 10.70 -7.79
N LEU A 23 -10.43 9.67 -8.32
CA LEU A 23 -8.99 9.66 -8.64
C LEU A 23 -8.62 10.76 -9.65
N MET A 24 -9.45 10.99 -10.68
CA MET A 24 -9.24 12.05 -11.66
C MET A 24 -9.21 13.45 -11.04
N ASP A 25 -9.94 13.65 -9.93
CA ASP A 25 -10.04 14.93 -9.23
C ASP A 25 -8.91 15.16 -8.20
N GLN A 26 -8.05 14.16 -7.95
CA GLN A 26 -7.04 14.27 -6.88
C GLN A 26 -5.71 14.88 -7.31
N ASP A 27 -5.48 15.06 -8.61
CA ASP A 27 -4.22 15.55 -9.17
C ASP A 27 -2.98 14.77 -8.67
N ALA A 28 -3.09 13.44 -8.65
CA ALA A 28 -1.99 12.58 -8.22
C ALA A 28 -0.96 12.40 -9.34
N ASP A 29 0.33 12.37 -9.00
CA ASP A 29 1.37 11.99 -9.97
C ASP A 29 1.41 10.46 -10.14
N VAL A 30 1.27 9.74 -9.03
CA VAL A 30 1.27 8.27 -8.98
C VAL A 30 0.15 7.76 -8.07
N ILE A 31 -0.57 6.76 -8.53
CA ILE A 31 -1.64 6.08 -7.79
C ILE A 31 -1.27 4.59 -7.71
N CYS A 32 -1.14 4.08 -6.49
CA CYS A 32 -0.85 2.69 -6.19
C CYS A 32 -2.12 2.00 -5.70
N LEU A 33 -2.62 1.01 -6.45
CA LEU A 33 -3.79 0.22 -6.07
C LEU A 33 -3.37 -1.18 -5.61
N GLN A 34 -4.03 -1.67 -4.57
CA GLN A 34 -3.83 -3.00 -3.98
C GLN A 34 -5.13 -3.81 -4.03
N ASP A 35 -4.99 -5.15 -4.02
CA ASP A 35 -6.10 -6.11 -4.04
C ASP A 35 -7.11 -5.81 -5.16
N ILE A 36 -6.60 -5.67 -6.39
CA ILE A 36 -7.43 -5.30 -7.54
C ILE A 36 -8.37 -6.44 -7.95
N ARG A 37 -8.01 -7.70 -7.69
CA ARG A 37 -8.79 -8.92 -8.00
C ARG A 37 -9.28 -8.97 -9.45
N GLU A 38 -8.47 -8.49 -10.37
CA GLU A 38 -8.78 -8.40 -11.79
C GLU A 38 -7.57 -8.83 -12.61
N ASP A 39 -7.84 -9.33 -13.82
CA ASP A 39 -6.81 -9.79 -14.76
C ASP A 39 -5.97 -8.62 -15.31
N GLU A 40 -4.67 -8.82 -15.49
CA GLU A 40 -3.77 -7.80 -16.08
C GLU A 40 -4.25 -7.34 -17.47
N PHE A 41 -4.75 -8.25 -18.32
CA PHE A 41 -5.29 -7.88 -19.64
C PHE A 41 -6.62 -7.14 -19.54
N ALA A 42 -7.47 -7.50 -18.58
CA ALA A 42 -8.73 -6.78 -18.35
C ALA A 42 -8.47 -5.34 -17.89
N MET A 43 -7.35 -5.07 -17.21
CA MET A 43 -6.95 -3.72 -16.84
C MET A 43 -6.69 -2.81 -18.05
N GLU A 44 -6.46 -3.34 -19.26
CA GLU A 44 -6.31 -2.55 -20.50
C GLU A 44 -7.64 -1.98 -21.02
N GLU A 45 -8.79 -2.45 -20.51
CA GLU A 45 -10.10 -1.96 -20.95
C GLU A 45 -10.32 -0.48 -20.56
N ASP A 46 -10.95 0.29 -21.47
CA ASP A 46 -11.15 1.75 -21.34
C ASP A 46 -11.72 2.18 -19.98
N HIS A 47 -12.54 1.33 -19.37
CA HIS A 47 -13.23 1.65 -18.13
C HIS A 47 -12.38 1.49 -16.86
N TYR A 48 -11.16 0.94 -16.99
CA TYR A 48 -10.11 0.95 -15.98
C TYR A 48 -8.96 1.91 -16.35
N GLN A 49 -9.09 2.69 -17.42
CA GLN A 49 -8.12 3.72 -17.78
C GLN A 49 -8.43 5.07 -17.12
N LEU A 50 -7.37 5.78 -16.71
CA LEU A 50 -7.44 7.16 -16.25
C LEU A 50 -6.82 8.07 -17.32
N ASN A 51 -7.59 9.05 -17.80
CA ASN A 51 -7.12 9.91 -18.88
C ASN A 51 -5.85 10.68 -18.46
N GLY A 52 -4.79 10.58 -19.26
CA GLY A 52 -3.49 11.19 -18.97
C GLY A 52 -2.60 10.38 -18.02
N TYR A 53 -2.95 9.11 -17.73
CA TYR A 53 -2.13 8.20 -16.96
C TYR A 53 -1.76 6.96 -17.79
N PHE A 54 -0.55 6.47 -17.59
CA PHE A 54 -0.16 5.10 -17.94
C PHE A 54 -0.63 4.15 -16.84
N CYS A 55 -1.17 2.99 -17.22
CA CYS A 55 -1.61 1.94 -16.31
C CYS A 55 -0.70 0.72 -16.44
N TYR A 56 -0.21 0.23 -15.30
CA TYR A 56 0.55 -1.01 -15.19
C TYR A 56 -0.06 -1.86 -14.07
N ALA A 57 -0.31 -3.13 -14.33
CA ALA A 57 -0.90 -4.04 -13.36
C ALA A 57 -0.09 -5.34 -13.28
N TYR A 58 -0.25 -6.05 -12.17
CA TYR A 58 0.29 -7.38 -11.99
C TYR A 58 -0.64 -8.18 -11.08
N ASP A 59 -1.19 -9.27 -11.58
CA ASP A 59 -2.16 -10.12 -10.87
C ASP A 59 -1.57 -11.45 -10.37
N GLY A 60 -0.30 -11.73 -10.68
CA GLY A 60 0.41 -12.92 -10.25
C GLY A 60 0.27 -14.10 -11.21
N TYR A 61 0.87 -15.24 -10.84
CA TYR A 61 0.83 -16.45 -11.68
C TYR A 61 -0.33 -17.41 -11.34
N ASP A 62 -0.87 -17.35 -10.12
CA ASP A 62 -2.01 -18.15 -9.68
C ASP A 62 -3.17 -17.25 -9.24
N ARG A 63 -4.21 -17.21 -10.08
CA ARG A 63 -5.40 -16.39 -9.89
C ARG A 63 -6.41 -16.98 -8.90
N LYS A 64 -6.15 -18.16 -8.32
CA LYS A 64 -7.05 -18.76 -7.32
C LYS A 64 -7.02 -18.00 -5.99
N ASP A 65 -5.86 -17.47 -5.63
CA ASP A 65 -5.69 -16.63 -4.47
C ASP A 65 -5.86 -15.17 -4.90
N CYS A 66 -6.99 -14.57 -4.53
CA CYS A 66 -7.32 -13.19 -4.87
C CYS A 66 -6.21 -12.24 -4.40
N GLY A 67 -5.67 -11.44 -5.33
CA GLY A 67 -4.64 -10.45 -5.06
C GLY A 67 -4.56 -9.42 -6.18
N GLY A 68 -3.34 -9.14 -6.62
CA GLY A 68 -3.06 -8.19 -7.68
C GLY A 68 -2.87 -6.75 -7.21
N VAL A 69 -2.00 -6.04 -7.92
CA VAL A 69 -1.63 -4.65 -7.66
C VAL A 69 -1.55 -3.87 -8.97
N ALA A 70 -1.77 -2.56 -8.92
CA ALA A 70 -1.61 -1.69 -10.07
C ALA A 70 -0.94 -0.36 -9.71
N ILE A 71 -0.30 0.26 -10.70
CA ILE A 71 0.23 1.62 -10.65
C ILE A 71 -0.33 2.41 -11.83
N TYR A 72 -0.93 3.56 -11.54
CA TYR A 72 -1.18 4.60 -12.52
C TYR A 72 -0.18 5.73 -12.34
N THR A 73 0.39 6.24 -13.42
CA THR A 73 1.35 7.35 -13.39
C THR A 73 1.18 8.30 -14.56
N ARG A 74 1.30 9.61 -14.32
CA ARG A 74 1.27 10.61 -15.40
C ARG A 74 2.50 10.55 -16.31
N GLN A 75 3.64 10.21 -15.73
CA GLN A 75 4.91 10.10 -16.44
C GLN A 75 5.22 8.63 -16.74
N ALA A 76 5.71 8.34 -17.93
CA ALA A 76 6.18 7.01 -18.28
C ALA A 76 7.43 6.68 -17.44
N PRO A 77 7.44 5.56 -16.69
CA PRO A 77 8.62 5.16 -15.92
C PRO A 77 9.71 4.60 -16.85
N LYS A 78 10.97 4.66 -16.39
CA LYS A 78 12.14 4.07 -17.06
C LYS A 78 12.03 2.54 -17.13
N ALA A 79 11.43 1.94 -16.11
CA ALA A 79 11.19 0.50 -16.05
C ALA A 79 10.01 0.18 -15.15
N ILE A 80 9.35 -0.94 -15.46
CA ILE A 80 8.39 -1.61 -14.56
C ILE A 80 9.01 -2.93 -14.12
N ILE A 81 8.92 -3.21 -12.82
CA ILE A 81 9.35 -4.47 -12.20
C ILE A 81 8.15 -5.05 -11.47
N SER A 82 7.73 -6.25 -11.87
CA SER A 82 6.67 -7.01 -11.22
C SER A 82 7.28 -8.19 -10.45
N GLY A 83 6.72 -8.48 -9.28
CA GLY A 83 7.20 -9.54 -8.39
C GLY A 83 8.47 -9.18 -7.61
N LEU A 84 8.80 -10.04 -6.65
CA LEU A 84 9.91 -9.93 -5.72
C LEU A 84 10.88 -11.13 -5.79
N GLY A 85 10.54 -12.14 -6.59
CA GLY A 85 11.36 -13.34 -6.79
C GLY A 85 11.14 -14.43 -5.75
N PHE A 86 9.98 -14.44 -5.09
CA PHE A 86 9.58 -15.50 -4.16
C PHE A 86 8.07 -15.82 -4.27
N PRO A 87 7.66 -17.08 -4.02
CA PRO A 87 6.30 -17.55 -4.33
C PRO A 87 5.19 -16.74 -3.67
N GLU A 88 5.33 -16.39 -2.38
CA GLU A 88 4.28 -15.70 -1.65
C GLU A 88 3.92 -14.33 -2.26
N ALA A 89 4.83 -13.70 -3.01
CA ALA A 89 4.57 -12.44 -3.71
C ALA A 89 4.17 -12.65 -5.17
N ASP A 90 4.89 -13.52 -5.88
CA ASP A 90 4.82 -13.62 -7.34
C ASP A 90 3.64 -14.49 -7.79
N GLU A 91 3.29 -15.53 -7.02
CA GLU A 91 2.11 -16.35 -7.33
C GLU A 91 0.81 -15.56 -7.16
N THR A 92 0.79 -14.58 -6.25
CA THR A 92 -0.45 -13.86 -5.85
C THR A 92 -0.47 -12.37 -6.21
N GLY A 93 0.48 -11.92 -7.04
CA GLY A 93 0.47 -10.56 -7.60
C GLY A 93 0.59 -9.45 -6.57
N ARG A 94 1.51 -9.56 -5.62
CA ARG A 94 1.55 -8.65 -4.43
C ARG A 94 2.52 -7.49 -4.53
N TYR A 95 3.23 -7.34 -5.65
CA TYR A 95 4.23 -6.29 -5.81
C TYR A 95 4.42 -5.87 -7.27
N ILE A 96 4.33 -4.56 -7.50
CA ILE A 96 4.75 -3.92 -8.74
C ILE A 96 5.47 -2.62 -8.40
N GLN A 97 6.51 -2.29 -9.15
CA GLN A 97 7.37 -1.15 -8.94
C GLN A 97 7.59 -0.40 -10.26
N ALA A 98 7.44 0.92 -10.21
CA ALA A 98 7.77 1.84 -11.29
C ALA A 98 9.06 2.60 -10.95
N ASP A 99 10.04 2.53 -11.84
CA ASP A 99 11.34 3.17 -11.69
C ASP A 99 11.38 4.51 -12.45
N PHE A 100 11.63 5.60 -11.72
CA PHE A 100 11.83 6.94 -12.27
C PHE A 100 13.28 7.39 -12.09
N ASP A 101 13.61 8.64 -12.40
CA ASP A 101 14.93 9.19 -12.04
C ASP A 101 15.10 9.24 -10.53
N LYS A 102 16.15 8.58 -10.02
CA LYS A 102 16.57 8.51 -8.60
C LYS A 102 15.56 7.90 -7.60
N ILE A 103 14.28 7.77 -7.94
CA ILE A 103 13.22 7.24 -7.07
C ILE A 103 12.46 6.10 -7.74
N SER A 104 12.08 5.09 -6.95
CA SER A 104 11.13 4.06 -7.36
C SER A 104 9.91 4.05 -6.46
N ILE A 105 8.74 3.89 -7.07
CA ILE A 105 7.47 3.88 -6.37
C ILE A 105 6.84 2.51 -6.59
N ALA A 106 6.51 1.83 -5.49
CA ALA A 106 5.96 0.49 -5.51
C ALA A 106 4.55 0.46 -4.93
N SER A 107 3.69 -0.34 -5.53
CA SER A 107 2.41 -0.78 -4.96
C SER A 107 2.62 -2.17 -4.37
N MET A 108 2.34 -2.34 -3.08
CA MET A 108 2.54 -3.60 -2.35
C MET A 108 1.30 -4.04 -1.58
N TYR A 109 1.02 -5.34 -1.58
CA TYR A 109 -0.07 -5.92 -0.80
C TYR A 109 0.39 -7.10 0.08
N VAL A 110 0.65 -6.84 1.37
CA VAL A 110 1.00 -7.90 2.33
C VAL A 110 -0.21 -8.82 2.56
N PRO A 111 -0.04 -10.15 2.64
CA PRO A 111 -1.15 -11.07 2.88
C PRO A 111 -1.94 -10.81 4.16
N GLU A 112 -3.23 -11.10 4.11
CA GLU A 112 -4.09 -11.16 5.30
C GLU A 112 -3.89 -12.48 6.06
N GLY A 113 -4.19 -12.48 7.36
CA GLY A 113 -4.17 -13.68 8.20
C GLY A 113 -5.52 -13.91 8.85
N HIS A 114 -6.29 -14.89 8.35
CA HIS A 114 -7.63 -15.22 8.87
C HIS A 114 -7.65 -16.50 9.71
N ASP A 115 -6.67 -17.37 9.47
CA ASP A 115 -6.48 -18.65 10.14
C ASP A 115 -4.98 -18.96 10.28
N ALA A 116 -4.64 -20.10 10.88
CA ALA A 116 -3.24 -20.48 11.08
C ALA A 116 -2.47 -20.67 9.77
N ALA A 117 -3.13 -21.12 8.69
CA ALA A 117 -2.46 -21.37 7.41
C ALA A 117 -2.11 -20.05 6.70
N SER A 118 -3.08 -19.14 6.61
CA SER A 118 -2.91 -17.79 6.04
C SER A 118 -1.98 -16.93 6.89
N GLN A 119 -2.02 -17.02 8.23
CA GLN A 119 -1.06 -16.33 9.09
C GLN A 119 0.37 -16.82 8.85
N ASN A 120 0.59 -18.13 8.69
CA ASN A 120 1.90 -18.67 8.34
C ASN A 120 2.35 -18.23 6.94
N PHE A 121 1.43 -18.10 5.98
CA PHE A 121 1.73 -17.54 4.65
C PHE A 121 2.20 -16.08 4.77
N LYS A 122 1.47 -15.26 5.54
CA LYS A 122 1.87 -13.87 5.85
C LYS A 122 3.26 -13.79 6.47
N TYR A 123 3.57 -14.64 7.46
CA TYR A 123 4.89 -14.63 8.08
C TYR A 123 6.03 -15.00 7.11
N ARG A 124 5.84 -15.99 6.24
CA ARG A 124 6.82 -16.30 5.19
C ARG A 124 7.01 -15.13 4.21
N PHE A 125 5.92 -14.45 3.83
CA PHE A 125 6.00 -13.24 3.02
C PHE A 125 6.84 -12.17 3.72
N LEU A 126 6.58 -11.86 4.98
CA LEU A 126 7.30 -10.85 5.76
C LEU A 126 8.79 -11.19 5.92
N ASP A 127 9.12 -12.46 6.17
CA ASP A 127 10.50 -12.93 6.24
C ASP A 127 11.22 -12.74 4.90
N ASN A 128 10.64 -13.20 3.79
CA ASN A 128 11.21 -13.03 2.46
C ASN A 128 11.32 -11.55 2.07
N TYR A 129 10.33 -10.74 2.41
CA TYR A 129 10.34 -9.31 2.15
C TYR A 129 11.41 -8.57 2.96
N SER A 130 11.68 -9.00 4.20
CA SER A 130 12.80 -8.49 5.00
C SER A 130 14.15 -8.69 4.31
N HIS A 131 14.34 -9.86 3.67
CA HIS A 131 15.55 -10.13 2.89
C HIS A 131 15.64 -9.21 1.66
N HIS A 132 14.50 -8.94 1.01
CA HIS A 132 14.42 -8.00 -0.10
C HIS A 132 14.78 -6.58 0.35
N LEU A 133 14.15 -6.07 1.39
CA LEU A 133 14.39 -4.73 1.95
C LEU A 133 15.84 -4.52 2.39
N ASN A 134 16.47 -5.54 2.99
CA ASN A 134 17.90 -5.50 3.34
C ASN A 134 18.82 -5.31 2.13
N LYS A 135 18.45 -5.86 0.96
CA LYS A 135 19.17 -5.61 -0.30
C LYS A 135 18.85 -4.21 -0.83
N GLN A 136 17.59 -3.78 -0.76
CA GLN A 136 17.15 -2.47 -1.25
C GLN A 136 17.80 -1.31 -0.50
N ARG A 137 17.94 -1.39 0.83
CA ARG A 137 18.58 -0.37 1.66
C ARG A 137 20.02 -0.02 1.24
N ARG A 138 20.70 -0.93 0.54
CA ARG A 138 22.08 -0.73 0.07
C ARG A 138 22.15 0.02 -1.26
N LYS A 139 21.01 0.26 -1.92
CA LYS A 139 20.95 1.01 -3.18
C LYS A 139 21.01 2.52 -2.88
N ARG A 140 21.55 3.28 -3.84
CA ARG A 140 21.57 4.76 -3.80
C ARG A 140 20.26 5.40 -4.27
N ARG A 141 19.27 4.58 -4.59
CA ARG A 141 17.97 4.97 -5.13
C ARG A 141 17.00 5.08 -3.97
N GLU A 142 16.15 6.08 -4.02
CA GLU A 142 15.09 6.27 -3.04
C GLU A 142 13.86 5.41 -3.38
N PHE A 143 13.08 5.02 -2.37
CA PHE A 143 11.89 4.21 -2.54
C PHE A 143 10.70 4.80 -1.79
N ILE A 144 9.53 4.77 -2.43
CA ILE A 144 8.22 4.88 -1.78
C ILE A 144 7.51 3.55 -1.96
N MET A 145 7.28 2.84 -0.86
CA MET A 145 6.56 1.58 -0.83
C MET A 145 5.15 1.84 -0.30
N ALA A 146 4.26 2.17 -1.24
CA ALA A 146 2.86 2.46 -0.99
C ALA A 146 2.07 1.15 -0.97
N GLY A 147 1.26 0.93 0.05
CA GLY A 147 0.47 -0.29 0.07
C GLY A 147 -0.28 -0.56 1.34
N THR A 148 -0.96 -1.71 1.31
CA THR A 148 -1.59 -2.32 2.48
C THR A 148 -0.60 -3.29 3.10
N TRP A 149 -0.15 -2.95 4.30
CA TRP A 149 0.82 -3.74 5.05
C TRP A 149 0.12 -4.78 5.93
N ASN A 150 -1.20 -4.66 6.10
CA ASN A 150 -2.01 -5.53 6.95
C ASN A 150 -1.44 -5.64 8.39
N ILE A 151 -0.75 -4.61 8.86
CA ILE A 151 -0.15 -4.55 10.20
C ILE A 151 -0.29 -3.11 10.73
N ALA A 152 -0.91 -2.94 11.89
CA ALA A 152 -0.87 -1.71 12.64
C ALA A 152 0.38 -1.71 13.54
N HIS A 153 1.20 -0.65 13.47
CA HIS A 153 2.50 -0.61 14.16
C HIS A 153 2.36 -0.41 15.67
N ARG A 154 1.69 0.68 16.09
CA ARG A 154 1.62 1.12 17.49
C ARG A 154 0.19 1.15 18.00
N LYS A 155 0.02 1.26 19.32
CA LYS A 155 -1.29 1.38 19.96
C LYS A 155 -2.12 2.56 19.44
N ILE A 156 -1.47 3.64 18.99
CA ILE A 156 -2.14 4.80 18.39
C ILE A 156 -2.77 4.48 17.02
N ASP A 157 -2.36 3.38 16.39
CA ASP A 157 -2.81 2.91 15.09
C ASP A 157 -4.01 1.96 15.18
N VAL A 158 -4.52 1.67 16.39
CA VAL A 158 -5.67 0.78 16.62
C VAL A 158 -6.61 1.39 17.66
N ALA A 159 -7.90 1.50 17.36
CA ALA A 159 -8.88 2.07 18.30
C ALA A 159 -8.98 1.27 19.61
N ASN A 160 -9.15 -0.05 19.52
CA ASN A 160 -9.30 -0.94 20.66
C ASN A 160 -8.09 -1.87 20.84
N TRP A 161 -6.90 -1.28 20.97
CA TRP A 161 -5.63 -2.02 20.95
C TRP A 161 -5.53 -3.19 21.94
N ARG A 162 -6.24 -3.14 23.08
CA ARG A 162 -6.24 -4.22 24.09
C ARG A 162 -6.92 -5.49 23.58
N ASP A 163 -8.00 -5.34 22.83
CA ASP A 163 -8.77 -6.48 22.32
C ASP A 163 -8.15 -7.01 21.01
N SER A 164 -7.30 -6.22 20.36
CA SER A 164 -6.63 -6.57 19.11
C SER A 164 -5.28 -7.27 19.28
N GLU A 165 -4.74 -7.42 20.50
CA GLU A 165 -3.36 -7.93 20.69
C GLU A 165 -3.13 -9.34 20.14
N GLU A 166 -4.18 -10.17 20.07
CA GLU A 166 -4.10 -11.54 19.52
C GLU A 166 -4.63 -11.65 18.09
N VAL A 167 -5.16 -10.54 17.53
CA VAL A 167 -5.77 -10.50 16.20
C VAL A 167 -4.69 -10.23 15.15
N SER A 168 -4.74 -10.97 14.02
CA SER A 168 -3.86 -10.71 12.88
C SER A 168 -3.94 -9.25 12.45
N GLY A 169 -2.77 -8.66 12.19
CA GLY A 169 -2.60 -7.25 11.95
C GLY A 169 -2.26 -6.42 13.19
N PHE A 170 -2.28 -7.00 14.39
CA PHE A 170 -1.74 -6.35 15.57
C PHE A 170 -1.04 -7.32 16.54
N GLN A 171 -0.65 -8.52 16.10
CA GLN A 171 0.05 -9.49 16.95
C GLN A 171 1.45 -8.97 17.36
N PRO A 172 1.99 -9.39 18.52
CA PRO A 172 3.32 -8.97 18.96
C PRO A 172 4.43 -9.21 17.93
N ALA A 173 4.37 -10.33 17.19
CA ALA A 173 5.34 -10.66 16.15
C ALA A 173 5.27 -9.69 14.96
N GLU A 174 4.07 -9.32 14.53
CA GLU A 174 3.85 -8.38 13.41
C GLU A 174 4.29 -6.96 13.80
N ARG A 175 3.98 -6.53 15.03
CA ARG A 175 4.45 -5.24 15.56
C ARG A 175 5.97 -5.23 15.71
N GLY A 176 6.56 -6.33 16.16
CA GLY A 176 8.01 -6.50 16.24
C GLY A 176 8.67 -6.41 14.87
N TRP A 177 8.04 -6.96 13.85
CA TRP A 177 8.50 -6.83 12.46
C TRP A 177 8.49 -5.38 11.98
N MET A 178 7.39 -4.65 12.22
CA MET A 178 7.29 -3.21 11.89
C MET A 178 8.30 -2.36 12.69
N GLU A 179 8.60 -2.72 13.94
CA GLU A 179 9.64 -2.06 14.72
C GLU A 179 11.04 -2.27 14.10
N GLY A 180 11.35 -3.47 13.64
CA GLY A 180 12.60 -3.75 12.91
C GLY A 180 12.68 -2.97 11.59
N LEU A 181 11.58 -2.85 10.85
CA LEU A 181 11.50 -2.07 9.61
C LEU A 181 11.79 -0.57 9.84
N LEU A 182 11.10 0.03 10.81
CA LEU A 182 11.12 1.48 11.05
C LEU A 182 12.27 1.91 11.97
N GLY A 183 12.81 0.99 12.76
CA GLY A 183 13.97 1.21 13.64
C GLY A 183 15.26 0.73 12.98
N ASP A 184 15.51 -0.58 13.03
CA ASP A 184 16.80 -1.19 12.66
C ASP A 184 17.14 -1.06 11.16
N MET A 185 16.12 -1.17 10.30
CA MET A 185 16.30 -1.01 8.86
C MET A 185 16.36 0.48 8.47
N GLY A 186 15.83 1.40 9.27
CA GLY A 186 15.92 2.84 9.02
C GLY A 186 15.02 3.34 7.88
N PHE A 187 13.91 2.67 7.64
CA PHE A 187 12.82 3.22 6.82
C PHE A 187 11.92 4.12 7.67
N PHE A 188 11.12 4.96 7.02
CA PHE A 188 10.23 5.90 7.67
C PHE A 188 8.79 5.70 7.22
N ASP A 189 7.86 5.96 8.14
CA ASP A 189 6.43 6.03 7.86
C ASP A 189 6.09 7.47 7.45
N ALA A 190 5.83 7.70 6.16
CA ALA A 190 5.63 9.05 5.64
C ALA A 190 4.48 9.79 6.34
N TYR A 191 3.38 9.10 6.65
CA TYR A 191 2.24 9.73 7.31
C TYR A 191 2.61 10.25 8.71
N ARG A 192 3.48 9.54 9.43
CA ARG A 192 3.91 9.90 10.79
C ARG A 192 4.97 11.00 10.86
N GLU A 193 5.55 11.38 9.72
CA GLU A 193 6.39 12.57 9.63
C GLU A 193 5.57 13.87 9.70
N VAL A 194 4.28 13.82 9.34
CA VAL A 194 3.38 14.98 9.30
C VAL A 194 2.23 14.94 10.32
N ASP A 195 1.73 13.75 10.69
CA ASP A 195 0.65 13.60 11.68
C ASP A 195 0.96 12.47 12.70
N ARG A 196 1.02 12.84 13.99
CA ARG A 196 1.32 11.93 15.11
C ARG A 196 0.14 11.70 16.04
N GLU A 197 -1.05 12.18 15.67
CA GLU A 197 -2.26 12.02 16.47
C GLU A 197 -2.82 10.60 16.37
N SER A 198 -3.63 10.22 17.36
CA SER A 198 -4.45 9.01 17.34
C SER A 198 -5.75 9.24 16.55
N GLY A 199 -6.53 8.19 16.32
CA GLY A 199 -7.83 8.29 15.61
C GLY A 199 -7.72 8.35 14.08
N LYS A 200 -6.49 8.27 13.54
CA LYS A 200 -6.18 8.30 12.11
C LYS A 200 -6.07 6.86 11.58
N TYR A 201 -7.20 6.26 11.25
CA TYR A 201 -7.29 4.88 10.74
C TYR A 201 -7.55 4.86 9.24
N SER A 202 -7.07 3.81 8.58
CA SER A 202 -7.21 3.59 7.13
C SER A 202 -8.10 2.40 6.78
N TRP A 203 -8.49 1.57 7.75
CA TRP A 203 -9.30 0.38 7.55
C TRP A 203 -10.32 0.16 8.67
N TRP A 204 -11.49 -0.36 8.31
CA TRP A 204 -12.55 -0.75 9.23
C TRP A 204 -13.23 -2.02 8.74
N GLN A 205 -13.45 -2.97 9.64
CA GLN A 205 -14.06 -4.26 9.31
C GLN A 205 -15.48 -4.14 8.75
N ASN A 206 -16.24 -3.11 9.11
CA ASN A 206 -17.58 -2.83 8.59
C ASN A 206 -17.97 -1.35 8.77
N GLU A 207 -19.07 -0.95 8.13
CA GLU A 207 -19.58 0.43 8.15
C GLU A 207 -19.96 0.93 9.55
N PHE A 208 -20.45 0.06 10.46
CA PHE A 208 -20.79 0.48 11.82
C PHE A 208 -19.53 0.89 12.60
N LEU A 209 -18.47 0.08 12.50
CA LEU A 209 -17.18 0.40 13.11
C LEU A 209 -16.52 1.62 12.43
N ARG A 210 -16.74 1.82 11.12
CA ARG A 210 -16.31 3.03 10.42
C ARG A 210 -16.99 4.28 10.97
N HIS A 211 -18.31 4.24 11.16
CA HIS A 211 -19.07 5.34 11.74
C HIS A 211 -18.55 5.74 13.14
N ASP A 212 -18.27 4.75 13.99
CA ASP A 212 -17.75 4.98 15.35
C ASP A 212 -16.23 5.22 15.37
N ASN A 213 -15.59 5.28 14.20
CA ASN A 213 -14.14 5.40 14.00
C ASN A 213 -13.33 4.34 14.78
N LEU A 214 -13.85 3.12 14.89
CA LEU A 214 -13.21 1.97 15.51
C LEU A 214 -12.41 1.17 14.46
N GLY A 215 -11.30 1.73 14.02
CA GLY A 215 -10.49 1.18 12.92
C GLY A 215 -9.04 0.85 13.28
N MET A 216 -8.31 0.46 12.24
CA MET A 216 -6.86 0.26 12.27
C MET A 216 -6.19 1.08 11.16
N ARG A 217 -4.95 1.50 11.39
CA ARG A 217 -4.09 2.07 10.33
C ARG A 217 -3.15 0.99 9.84
N ILE A 218 -3.46 0.44 8.67
CA ILE A 218 -2.74 -0.68 8.06
C ILE A 218 -2.23 -0.37 6.64
N ASP A 219 -2.54 0.82 6.14
CA ASP A 219 -2.09 1.33 4.84
C ASP A 219 -1.01 2.40 5.07
N TYR A 220 0.13 2.24 4.39
CA TYR A 220 1.31 3.06 4.61
C TYR A 220 1.97 3.41 3.28
N GLN A 221 2.68 4.53 3.29
CA GLN A 221 3.76 4.80 2.36
C GLN A 221 5.06 4.75 3.15
N ILE A 222 5.76 3.62 3.07
CA ILE A 222 7.06 3.45 3.74
C ILE A 222 8.16 3.96 2.82
N ILE A 223 8.98 4.85 3.33
CA ILE A 223 9.95 5.60 2.53
C ILE A 223 11.38 5.38 3.02
N THR A 224 12.34 5.47 2.10
CA THR A 224 13.76 5.50 2.43
C THR A 224 14.14 6.79 3.17
N ALA A 225 15.27 6.76 3.87
CA ALA A 225 15.73 7.88 4.68
C ALA A 225 15.90 9.20 3.89
N GLY A 226 16.30 9.16 2.62
CA GLY A 226 16.47 10.35 1.80
C GLY A 226 15.16 11.07 1.49
N MET A 227 14.03 10.37 1.53
CA MET A 227 12.69 10.92 1.30
C MET A 227 12.05 11.52 2.55
N ARG A 228 12.62 11.30 3.74
CA ARG A 228 12.00 11.71 5.01
C ARG A 228 11.70 13.21 5.06
N HIS A 229 12.64 14.04 4.61
CA HIS A 229 12.52 15.49 4.66
C HIS A 229 11.75 16.09 3.49
N SER A 230 11.38 15.29 2.49
CA SER A 230 10.52 15.75 1.40
C SER A 230 9.04 15.59 1.71
N VAL A 231 8.63 14.90 2.79
CA VAL A 231 7.19 14.79 3.12
C VAL A 231 6.62 16.15 3.52
N LEU A 232 5.65 16.65 2.75
CA LEU A 232 5.01 17.96 2.95
C LEU A 232 3.68 17.84 3.69
N ASN A 233 2.79 16.96 3.21
CA ASN A 233 1.45 16.76 3.75
C ASN A 233 1.06 15.29 3.72
N GLY A 234 0.09 14.91 4.54
CA GLY A 234 -0.47 13.57 4.56
C GLY A 234 -1.94 13.58 4.96
N GLY A 235 -2.73 12.73 4.32
CA GLY A 235 -4.17 12.66 4.53
C GLY A 235 -4.71 11.24 4.35
N ILE A 236 -5.78 10.95 5.09
CA ILE A 236 -6.58 9.72 4.94
C ILE A 236 -7.98 10.14 4.54
N TYR A 237 -8.40 9.82 3.31
CA TYR A 237 -9.66 10.28 2.74
C TYR A 237 -10.84 9.44 3.24
N LYS A 238 -11.80 10.07 3.93
CA LYS A 238 -12.97 9.40 4.53
C LYS A 238 -14.32 9.89 4.02
N ASN A 239 -14.36 10.86 3.10
CA ASN A 239 -15.62 11.51 2.71
C ASN A 239 -16.50 10.62 1.82
N GLN A 240 -15.91 9.67 1.10
CA GLN A 240 -16.60 8.67 0.30
C GLN A 240 -15.92 7.31 0.48
N THR A 241 -16.72 6.26 0.57
CA THR A 241 -16.25 4.89 0.78
C THR A 241 -16.21 4.14 -0.55
N PHE A 242 -15.03 3.64 -0.91
CA PHE A 242 -14.82 2.80 -2.11
C PHE A 242 -14.57 1.32 -1.74
N SER A 243 -13.99 1.05 -0.57
CA SER A 243 -13.78 -0.28 0.02
C SER A 243 -13.81 -0.19 1.55
N SER A 244 -13.49 -1.27 2.26
CA SER A 244 -13.27 -1.23 3.71
C SER A 244 -12.08 -0.33 4.11
N HIS A 245 -11.22 0.02 3.14
CA HIS A 245 -10.11 0.94 3.30
C HIS A 245 -10.46 2.40 2.95
N ALA A 246 -9.59 3.32 3.35
CA ALA A 246 -9.60 4.73 3.00
C ALA A 246 -8.30 5.07 2.24
N PRO A 247 -8.36 5.83 1.12
CA PRO A 247 -7.17 6.26 0.41
C PRO A 247 -6.19 7.03 1.30
N VAL A 248 -4.90 6.66 1.23
CA VAL A 248 -3.80 7.35 1.90
C VAL A 248 -3.07 8.21 0.88
N ILE A 249 -3.06 9.52 1.12
CA ILE A 249 -2.52 10.54 0.21
C ILE A 249 -1.33 11.19 0.90
N ILE A 250 -0.18 11.20 0.23
CA ILE A 250 1.02 11.89 0.72
C ILE A 250 1.55 12.82 -0.37
N ASP A 251 1.84 14.05 0.01
CA ASP A 251 2.49 15.04 -0.83
C ASP A 251 3.98 15.14 -0.46
N PHE A 252 4.82 15.13 -1.48
CA PHE A 252 6.28 15.22 -1.36
C PHE A 252 6.81 16.45 -2.11
N ASP A 253 7.78 17.13 -1.51
CA ASP A 253 8.68 18.11 -2.13
C ASP A 253 9.71 17.38 -3.00
N TRP A 254 9.20 16.81 -4.09
CA TRP A 254 9.96 16.06 -5.07
C TRP A 254 9.31 16.29 -6.43
N GLU A 255 10.13 16.55 -7.43
CA GLU A 255 9.71 16.61 -8.82
C GLU A 255 9.95 15.23 -9.45
N LEU A 256 8.89 14.60 -9.93
CA LEU A 256 9.01 13.33 -10.61
C LEU A 256 9.60 13.59 -11.99
N GLU A 257 10.68 12.88 -12.34
CA GLU A 257 11.32 12.96 -13.65
C GLU A 257 11.41 11.56 -14.26
N SER A 258 11.01 11.46 -15.54
CA SER A 258 11.06 10.24 -16.34
C SER A 258 12.47 9.83 -16.77
#